data_AF-A0A5A7NBX8-F1
#
_entry.id   AF-A0A5A7NBX8-F1
#
_cell.length_a   1.000
_cell.length_b   1.000
_cell.length_c   1.000
_cell.angle_alpha   90.00
_cell.angle_beta   90.00
_cell.angle_gamma   90.00
#
_symmetry.space_group_name_H-M   'P 1'
#
loop_
_entity.id
_entity.type
_entity.pdbx_description
1 polymer ?
#
loop_
_entity_poly.entity_id
_entity_poly.type
_entity_poly.pdbx_seq_one_letter_code
_entity_poly.pdbx_strand_id
1 'polypeptide(L)'
;MFPDGQNTDYVEPYFSVGRSFGAFSTTFGAAYAPDQSNIGNNDNIYVYNSSSLALGDTPFSLNGTLGYEDGAFGDNKVDWSLGLSGSWKGLNVSAAYVDTSKAGTTTDATVVFSIGMSF
;
A
#
# COMPACT_ATOMS: atom_id res chain seq x y z
N MET A 1 -17.78 -15.45 -8.42
CA MET A 1 -18.38 -15.65 -9.75
C MET A 1 -19.86 -15.31 -9.66
N PHE A 2 -20.33 -14.39 -10.50
CA PHE A 2 -21.76 -14.10 -10.63
C PHE A 2 -22.38 -15.07 -11.63
N PRO A 3 -23.59 -15.62 -11.36
CA PRO A 3 -24.32 -16.36 -12.37
C PRO A 3 -24.57 -15.43 -13.58
N ASP A 4 -24.28 -15.92 -14.78
CA ASP A 4 -24.42 -15.22 -16.09
C ASP A 4 -23.37 -14.14 -16.45
N GLY A 5 -22.32 -13.97 -15.64
CA GLY A 5 -21.23 -13.04 -15.95
C GLY A 5 -20.24 -13.57 -17.00
N GLN A 6 -20.39 -13.17 -18.26
CA GLN A 6 -19.35 -13.37 -19.27
C GLN A 6 -18.11 -12.53 -18.93
N ASN A 7 -16.91 -13.05 -19.15
CA ASN A 7 -15.64 -12.31 -19.01
C ASN A 7 -15.36 -11.76 -17.59
N THR A 8 -15.85 -12.45 -16.54
CA THR A 8 -15.70 -12.02 -15.13
C THR A 8 -14.48 -12.59 -14.41
N ASP A 9 -13.72 -13.46 -15.07
CA ASP A 9 -12.52 -14.05 -14.48
C ASP A 9 -11.45 -12.97 -14.27
N TYR A 10 -10.80 -13.01 -13.10
CA TYR A 10 -9.75 -12.08 -12.72
C TYR A 10 -8.58 -12.84 -12.11
N VAL A 11 -7.37 -12.55 -12.59
CA VAL A 11 -6.13 -13.05 -12.00
C VAL A 11 -5.14 -11.91 -11.78
N GLU A 12 -4.52 -11.88 -10.60
CA GLU A 12 -3.46 -10.94 -10.23
C GLU A 12 -2.47 -11.64 -9.29
N PRO A 13 -1.40 -12.29 -9.82
CA PRO A 13 -0.31 -12.76 -8.98
C PRO A 13 0.32 -11.63 -8.18
N TYR A 14 0.56 -11.93 -6.90
CA TYR A 14 1.23 -11.05 -5.96
C TYR A 14 2.49 -11.72 -5.42
N PHE A 15 3.59 -10.95 -5.36
CA PHE A 15 4.85 -11.37 -4.78
C PHE A 15 5.40 -10.28 -3.87
N SER A 16 6.02 -10.68 -2.75
CA SER A 16 6.77 -9.76 -1.90
C SER A 16 7.92 -10.45 -1.19
N VAL A 17 8.95 -9.68 -0.90
CA VAL A 17 10.12 -10.11 -0.13
C VAL A 17 10.47 -9.03 0.89
N GLY A 18 10.63 -9.44 2.14
CA GLY A 18 10.94 -8.55 3.25
C GLY A 18 12.21 -8.95 3.97
N ARG A 19 12.90 -7.96 4.55
CA ARG A 19 14.06 -8.19 5.41
C ARG A 19 14.13 -7.14 6.52
N SER A 20 14.56 -7.60 7.69
CA SER A 20 14.84 -6.76 8.85
C SER A 20 16.34 -6.67 9.14
N PHE A 21 16.77 -5.47 9.47
CA PHE A 21 18.13 -5.06 9.81
C PHE A 21 18.09 -4.32 11.16
N GLY A 22 17.93 -5.06 12.25
CA GLY A 22 17.77 -4.48 13.58
C GLY A 22 16.50 -3.62 13.66
N ALA A 23 16.65 -2.33 13.95
CA ALA A 23 15.54 -1.38 14.06
C ALA A 23 14.88 -1.02 12.73
N PHE A 24 15.52 -1.32 11.58
CA PHE A 24 14.99 -1.03 10.26
C PHE A 24 14.44 -2.30 9.60
N SER A 25 13.26 -2.24 9.02
CA SER A 25 12.67 -3.31 8.20
C SER A 25 12.23 -2.75 6.87
N THR A 26 12.38 -3.52 5.80
CA THR A 26 11.97 -3.12 4.45
C THR A 26 11.40 -4.30 3.68
N THR A 27 10.38 -4.03 2.88
CA THR A 27 9.66 -5.00 2.05
C THR A 27 9.53 -4.43 0.65
N PHE A 28 9.87 -5.23 -0.34
CA PHE A 28 9.60 -4.95 -1.74
C PHE A 28 8.52 -5.89 -2.22
N GLY A 29 7.54 -5.39 -2.97
CA GLY A 29 6.48 -6.22 -3.53
C GLY A 29 6.05 -5.77 -4.91
N ALA A 30 5.37 -6.66 -5.60
CA ALA A 30 4.80 -6.45 -6.91
C ALA A 30 3.49 -7.24 -7.05
N ALA A 31 2.51 -6.63 -7.69
CA ALA A 31 1.27 -7.26 -8.13
C ALA A 31 1.13 -7.03 -9.63
N TYR A 32 0.84 -8.08 -10.39
CA TYR A 32 0.67 -7.97 -11.84
C TYR A 32 -0.65 -8.61 -12.26
N ALA A 33 -1.51 -7.84 -12.91
CA ALA A 33 -2.70 -8.35 -13.58
C ALA A 33 -2.40 -8.42 -15.09
N PRO A 34 -2.33 -9.61 -15.70
CA PRO A 34 -2.14 -9.72 -17.15
C PRO A 34 -3.35 -9.18 -17.91
N ASP A 35 -3.14 -8.90 -19.20
CA ASP A 35 -4.19 -8.52 -20.14
C ASP A 35 -5.40 -9.47 -20.05
N GLN A 36 -6.56 -8.89 -19.73
CA GLN A 36 -7.82 -9.61 -19.63
C GLN A 36 -9.00 -8.66 -19.83
N SER A 37 -10.09 -9.20 -20.37
CA SER A 37 -11.29 -8.45 -20.69
C SER A 37 -11.92 -7.74 -19.49
N ASN A 38 -11.80 -8.33 -18.29
CA ASN A 38 -12.40 -7.79 -17.06
C ASN A 38 -11.74 -6.47 -16.60
N ILE A 39 -10.56 -6.14 -17.13
CA ILE A 39 -9.85 -4.88 -16.87
C ILE A 39 -9.69 -4.03 -18.13
N GLY A 40 -10.58 -4.24 -19.11
CA GLY A 40 -10.64 -3.42 -20.32
C GLY A 40 -9.71 -3.86 -21.46
N ASN A 41 -9.24 -5.11 -21.44
CA ASN A 41 -8.18 -5.60 -22.36
C ASN A 41 -6.92 -4.73 -22.25
N ASN A 42 -6.46 -4.57 -21.00
CA ASN A 42 -5.21 -3.94 -20.66
C ASN A 42 -4.52 -4.78 -19.58
N ASP A 43 -3.22 -4.63 -19.36
CA ASP A 43 -2.53 -5.18 -18.20
C ASP A 43 -2.42 -4.14 -17.07
N ASN A 44 -1.97 -4.55 -15.88
CA ASN A 44 -1.65 -3.65 -14.79
C ASN A 44 -0.47 -4.18 -13.98
N ILE A 45 0.49 -3.30 -13.66
CA ILE A 45 1.59 -3.59 -12.76
C ILE A 45 1.59 -2.57 -11.62
N TYR A 46 1.63 -3.08 -10.39
CA TYR A 46 1.91 -2.29 -9.21
C TYR A 46 3.19 -2.82 -8.56
N VAL A 47 4.15 -1.94 -8.28
CA VAL A 47 5.36 -2.26 -7.52
C VAL A 47 5.48 -1.31 -6.35
N TYR A 48 5.97 -1.78 -5.22
CA TYR A 48 6.12 -0.93 -4.05
C TYR A 48 7.33 -1.30 -3.20
N ASN A 49 7.79 -0.32 -2.41
CA ASN A 49 8.64 -0.51 -1.25
C ASN A 49 7.90 -0.01 -0.01
N SER A 50 7.92 -0.79 1.06
CA SER A 50 7.44 -0.40 2.38
C SER A 50 8.54 -0.60 3.40
N SER A 51 8.82 0.44 4.20
CA SER A 51 9.90 0.46 5.16
C SER A 51 9.43 0.98 6.52
N SER A 52 9.97 0.42 7.59
CA SER A 52 9.68 0.80 8.97
C SER A 52 10.97 0.93 9.78
N LEU A 53 11.07 1.98 10.59
CA LEU A 53 12.22 2.26 11.45
C LEU A 53 11.72 2.48 12.88
N ALA A 54 12.11 1.59 13.80
CA ALA A 54 11.88 1.78 15.22
C ALA A 54 12.72 2.94 15.77
N LEU A 55 12.09 3.85 16.51
CA LEU A 55 12.72 5.08 16.99
C LEU A 55 13.33 4.86 18.39
N GLY A 56 14.50 4.21 18.41
CA GLY A 56 15.26 3.94 19.64
C GLY A 56 14.45 3.13 20.66
N ASP A 57 14.47 3.55 21.92
CA ASP A 57 13.75 2.89 23.02
C ASP A 57 12.29 3.37 23.18
N THR A 58 11.78 4.15 22.23
CA THR A 58 10.39 4.63 22.27
C THR A 58 9.43 3.57 21.75
N PRO A 59 8.13 3.62 22.12
CA PRO A 59 7.13 2.73 21.56
C PRO A 59 6.75 3.06 20.10
N PHE A 60 7.48 3.98 19.45
CA PHE A 60 7.12 4.51 18.14
C PHE A 60 8.03 4.01 17.01
N SER A 61 7.44 3.89 15.82
CA SER A 61 8.14 3.61 14.58
C SER A 61 7.75 4.62 13.51
N LEU A 62 8.73 5.02 12.69
CA LEU A 62 8.50 5.74 11.44
C LEU A 62 8.24 4.73 10.33
N ASN A 63 7.15 4.91 9.59
CA ASN A 63 6.72 4.02 8.54
C ASN A 63 6.58 4.81 7.25
N GLY A 64 7.06 4.25 6.14
CA GLY A 64 6.90 4.84 4.83
C GLY A 64 6.63 3.78 3.77
N THR A 65 5.78 4.10 2.82
CA THR A 65 5.53 3.28 1.63
C THR A 65 5.59 4.16 0.40
N LEU A 66 6.19 3.64 -0.67
CA LEU A 66 6.21 4.25 -1.99
C LEU A 66 5.82 3.18 -3.02
N GLY A 67 4.79 3.48 -3.81
CA GLY A 67 4.25 2.62 -4.84
C GLY A 67 4.31 3.28 -6.22
N TYR A 68 4.43 2.46 -7.26
CA TYR A 68 4.28 2.86 -8.65
C TYR A 68 3.29 1.91 -9.32
N GLU A 69 2.31 2.48 -10.03
CA GLU A 69 1.30 1.74 -10.77
C GLU A 69 1.21 2.22 -12.22
N ASP A 70 1.15 1.26 -13.14
CA ASP A 70 0.94 1.51 -14.56
C ASP A 70 0.06 0.43 -15.20
N GLY A 71 -0.87 0.83 -16.08
CA GLY A 71 -1.84 -0.02 -16.74
C GLY A 71 -3.30 0.27 -16.37
N ALA A 72 -4.10 -0.77 -16.20
CA ALA A 72 -5.56 -0.71 -16.12
C ALA A 72 -6.10 0.11 -14.93
N PHE A 73 -5.35 0.22 -13.83
CA PHE A 73 -5.79 0.87 -12.59
C PHE A 73 -5.00 2.12 -12.22
N GLY A 74 -3.93 2.42 -12.96
CA GLY A 74 -3.16 3.65 -12.84
C GLY A 74 -2.33 3.88 -14.09
N ASP A 75 -2.12 5.12 -14.50
CA ASP A 75 -1.26 5.46 -15.65
C ASP A 75 -0.05 6.20 -15.10
N ASN A 76 1.13 5.59 -15.06
CA ASN A 76 2.35 6.20 -14.49
C ASN A 76 2.09 6.89 -13.13
N LYS A 77 1.32 6.25 -12.25
CA LYS A 77 0.93 6.78 -10.95
C LYS A 77 2.01 6.43 -9.93
N VAL A 78 2.36 7.38 -9.09
CA VAL A 78 3.16 7.14 -7.88
C VAL A 78 2.27 7.45 -6.69
N ASP A 79 2.22 6.57 -5.69
CA ASP A 79 1.53 6.80 -4.42
C ASP A 79 2.50 6.64 -3.26
N TRP A 80 2.27 7.38 -2.18
CA TRP A 80 3.11 7.30 -1.01
C TRP A 80 2.33 7.49 0.28
N SER A 81 2.91 6.93 1.35
CA SER A 81 2.52 7.28 2.70
C SER A 81 3.74 7.47 3.59
N LEU A 82 3.64 8.39 4.55
CA LEU A 82 4.64 8.59 5.59
C LEU A 82 3.93 8.84 6.91
N GLY A 83 4.26 8.07 7.94
CA GLY A 83 3.55 8.14 9.21
C GLY A 83 4.32 7.61 10.39
N LEU A 84 3.79 7.90 11.57
CA LEU A 84 4.25 7.34 12.83
C LEU A 84 3.21 6.34 13.34
N SER A 85 3.67 5.23 13.88
CA SER A 85 2.84 4.29 14.62
C SER A 85 3.47 4.03 15.98
N GLY A 86 2.65 3.68 16.97
CA GLY A 86 3.16 3.23 18.25
C GLY A 86 2.16 2.40 19.02
N SER A 87 2.69 1.57 19.92
CA SER A 87 1.88 0.73 20.80
C SER A 87 2.35 0.85 22.23
N TRP A 88 1.44 1.19 23.14
CA TRP A 88 1.75 1.32 24.56
C TRP A 88 0.64 0.71 25.41
N LYS A 89 1.00 -0.32 26.18
CA LYS A 89 0.09 -1.01 27.12
C LYS A 89 -1.24 -1.44 26.48
N GLY A 90 -1.18 -1.93 25.23
CA GLY A 90 -2.34 -2.39 24.46
C GLY A 90 -3.07 -1.29 23.68
N LEU A 91 -2.74 0.00 23.90
CA LEU A 91 -3.23 1.09 23.07
C LEU A 91 -2.34 1.23 21.83
N ASN A 92 -2.92 1.09 20.65
CA ASN A 92 -2.26 1.29 19.37
C ASN A 92 -2.71 2.62 18.77
N VAL A 93 -1.76 3.45 18.36
CA VAL A 93 -2.02 4.73 17.70
C VAL A 93 -1.19 4.84 16.43
N SER A 94 -1.74 5.47 15.41
CA SER A 94 -0.98 5.86 14.23
C SER A 94 -1.52 7.12 13.58
N ALA A 95 -0.63 7.82 12.89
CA ALA A 95 -0.95 8.95 12.03
C ALA A 95 -0.08 8.83 10.77
N ALA A 96 -0.70 8.93 9.59
CA ALA A 96 0.01 8.87 8.32
C ALA A 96 -0.52 9.92 7.36
N TYR A 97 0.39 10.63 6.69
CA TYR A 97 0.07 11.41 5.50
C TYR A 97 0.11 10.47 4.29
N VAL A 98 -0.91 10.52 3.45
CA VAL A 98 -1.08 9.68 2.26
C VAL A 98 -1.40 10.58 1.08
N ASP A 99 -0.71 10.37 -0.04
CA ASP A 99 -0.90 11.17 -1.25
C ASP A 99 -0.43 10.41 -2.51
N THR A 100 -0.65 10.99 -3.68
CA THR A 100 -0.27 10.43 -4.99
C THR A 100 0.14 11.53 -5.96
N SER A 101 0.93 11.17 -6.98
CA SER A 101 1.39 12.08 -8.04
C SER A 101 0.27 12.54 -8.97
N LYS A 102 -0.91 11.94 -8.88
CA LYS A 102 -2.06 12.27 -9.73
C LYS A 102 -2.86 13.40 -9.10
N ALA A 103 -3.07 14.46 -9.88
CA ALA A 103 -4.01 15.52 -9.54
C ALA A 103 -5.37 15.23 -10.19
N GLY A 104 -6.45 15.43 -9.45
CA GLY A 104 -7.80 15.19 -9.94
C GLY A 104 -8.84 15.77 -9.00
N THR A 105 -10.07 15.91 -9.49
CA THR A 105 -11.20 16.40 -8.66
C THR A 105 -11.61 15.42 -7.56
N THR A 106 -11.19 14.17 -7.67
CA THR A 106 -11.40 13.09 -6.69
C THR A 106 -10.12 12.65 -6.00
N THR A 107 -9.05 13.45 -6.09
CA THR A 107 -7.74 13.12 -5.53
C THR A 107 -7.27 14.25 -4.64
N ASP A 108 -7.08 13.96 -3.36
CA ASP A 108 -6.59 14.91 -2.38
C ASP A 108 -5.73 14.20 -1.34
N ALA A 109 -4.68 14.87 -0.93
CA ALA A 109 -3.77 14.36 0.09
C ALA A 109 -4.50 14.33 1.44
N THR A 110 -4.33 13.26 2.21
CA THR A 110 -5.08 13.08 3.45
C THR A 110 -4.17 12.64 4.59
N VAL A 111 -4.45 13.15 5.80
CA VAL A 111 -3.88 12.59 7.03
C VAL A 111 -4.88 11.61 7.63
N VAL A 112 -4.45 10.35 7.77
CA VAL A 112 -5.25 9.26 8.36
C VAL A 112 -4.77 9.04 9.78
N PHE A 113 -5.69 9.13 10.75
CA PHE A 113 -5.44 8.79 12.15
C PHE A 113 -6.11 7.47 12.49
N SER A 114 -5.42 6.62 13.24
CA SER A 114 -5.97 5.38 13.78
C SER A 114 -5.71 5.26 15.27
N ILE A 115 -6.71 4.72 15.98
CA ILE A 115 -6.61 4.38 17.39
C ILE A 115 -7.32 3.04 17.61
N GLY A 116 -6.67 2.13 18.33
CA GLY A 116 -7.21 0.81 18.62
C GLY A 116 -6.73 0.30 19.97
N MET A 117 -7.51 -0.58 20.58
CA MET A 117 -7.18 -1.21 21.86
C MET A 117 -7.14 -2.73 21.67
N SER A 118 -6.03 -3.37 22.06
CA SER A 118 -5.87 -4.83 22.07
C SER A 118 -6.08 -5.38 23.47
N PHE A 119 -6.81 -6.50 23.59
CA PHE A 119 -7.17 -7.16 24.85
C PHE A 119 -6.64 -8.60 24.92
#